data_AF-A0AAW0SEC2-F1
#
_entry.id   AF-A0AAW0SEC2-F1
#
_cell.length_a   1.000
_cell.length_b   1.000
_cell.length_c   1.000
_cell.angle_alpha   90.00
_cell.angle_beta   90.00
_cell.angle_gamma   90.00
#
_symmetry.space_group_name_H-M   'P 1'
#
loop_
_entity.id
_entity.type
_entity.pdbx_description
1 polymer ?
#
loop_
_entity_poly.entity_id
_entity_poly.type
_entity_poly.pdbx_seq_one_letter_code
_entity_poly.pdbx_strand_id
1 'polypeptide(L)'
;MPSHNIMKNYLRLEKKYEDRVKAIYHDLSTPALLARCMKGHTQNRNEGLHSKLWLHQNKAKFAGLNRVRFMSQLTILNHNLGYESTHFIAHIGFPSTAERIKTMEKMDKSRKSPRQQQKKRTTRRKESASADYQPGGFDL
;
A
#
# COMPACT_ATOMS: atom_id res chain seq x y z
N MET A 1 -4.62 -26.60 21.22
CA MET A 1 -4.86 -26.13 19.84
C MET A 1 -6.36 -26.16 19.60
N PRO A 2 -7.06 -25.03 19.38
CA PRO A 2 -8.49 -25.05 19.15
C PRO A 2 -8.79 -25.76 17.82
N SER A 3 -9.68 -26.75 17.88
CA SER A 3 -10.10 -27.58 16.74
C SER A 3 -10.93 -26.76 15.75
N HIS A 4 -10.60 -26.84 14.46
CA HIS A 4 -11.32 -26.20 13.34
C HIS A 4 -12.72 -26.79 13.05
N ASN A 5 -13.36 -27.46 14.02
CA ASN A 5 -14.70 -27.96 13.85
C ASN A 5 -15.71 -26.95 14.40
N ILE A 6 -16.60 -26.51 13.49
CA ILE A 6 -17.81 -25.73 13.73
C ILE A 6 -17.62 -24.20 13.60
N MET A 7 -17.29 -23.73 12.39
CA MET A 7 -17.89 -22.47 11.92
C MET A 7 -19.31 -22.80 11.46
N LYS A 8 -20.31 -22.46 12.27
CA LYS A 8 -21.72 -22.51 11.84
C LYS A 8 -21.89 -21.54 10.67
N ASN A 9 -22.17 -22.07 9.47
CA ASN A 9 -22.52 -21.28 8.29
C ASN A 9 -23.91 -20.66 8.51
N TYR A 10 -23.96 -19.46 9.08
CA TYR A 10 -25.21 -18.73 9.33
C TYR A 10 -25.81 -18.06 8.09
N LEU A 11 -25.17 -18.21 6.92
CA LEU A 11 -25.62 -17.64 5.66
C LEU A 11 -25.95 -18.80 4.71
N ARG A 12 -27.22 -19.21 4.69
CA ARG A 12 -27.72 -20.10 3.64
C ARG A 12 -27.90 -19.26 2.39
N LEU A 13 -26.82 -19.09 1.62
CA LEU A 13 -26.87 -18.38 0.34
C LEU A 13 -27.69 -19.19 -0.67
N GLU A 14 -28.42 -18.51 -1.55
CA GLU A 14 -29.01 -19.17 -2.71
C GLU A 14 -27.90 -19.81 -3.56
N LYS A 15 -28.20 -20.95 -4.18
CA LYS A 15 -27.24 -21.77 -4.93
C LYS A 15 -26.42 -20.97 -5.95
N LYS A 16 -27.06 -20.02 -6.64
CA LYS A 16 -26.39 -19.12 -7.61
C LYS A 16 -25.27 -18.27 -6.98
N TYR A 17 -25.45 -17.82 -5.74
CA TYR A 17 -24.44 -17.04 -5.02
C TYR A 17 -23.39 -17.94 -4.41
N GLU A 18 -23.77 -19.12 -3.93
CA GLU A 18 -22.84 -20.14 -3.45
C GLU A 18 -21.85 -20.55 -4.55
N ASP A 19 -22.34 -20.83 -5.76
CA ASP A 19 -21.52 -21.21 -6.91
C ASP A 19 -20.57 -20.07 -7.31
N ARG A 20 -21.04 -18.82 -7.26
CA ARG A 20 -20.21 -17.63 -7.53
C ARG A 20 -19.12 -17.43 -6.47
N VAL A 21 -19.45 -17.63 -5.20
CA VAL A 21 -18.46 -17.55 -4.10
C VAL A 21 -17.44 -18.67 -4.22
N LYS A 22 -17.86 -19.89 -4.56
CA LYS A 22 -16.95 -21.02 -4.82
C LYS A 22 -16.02 -20.75 -5.99
N ALA A 23 -16.52 -20.21 -7.09
CA ALA A 23 -15.69 -19.83 -8.23
C ALA A 23 -14.60 -18.83 -7.82
N ILE A 24 -14.98 -17.76 -7.13
CA ILE A 24 -14.04 -16.76 -6.59
C ILE A 24 -13.05 -17.42 -5.62
N TYR A 25 -13.51 -18.30 -4.73
CA TYR A 25 -12.65 -19.01 -3.80
C TYR A 25 -11.61 -19.88 -4.52
N HIS A 26 -12.00 -20.59 -5.56
CA HIS A 26 -11.09 -21.40 -6.37
C HIS A 26 -10.07 -20.53 -7.11
N ASP A 27 -10.49 -19.42 -7.72
CA ASP A 27 -9.59 -18.47 -8.38
C ASP A 27 -8.57 -17.89 -7.40
N LEU A 28 -9.03 -17.50 -6.20
CA LEU A 28 -8.19 -16.95 -5.13
C LEU A 28 -7.27 -18.00 -4.47
N SER A 29 -7.61 -19.28 -4.61
CA SER A 29 -6.85 -20.41 -4.05
C SER A 29 -5.93 -21.07 -5.08
N THR A 30 -5.82 -20.53 -6.29
CA THR A 30 -4.92 -21.08 -7.31
C THR A 30 -3.46 -21.07 -6.80
N PRO A 31 -2.72 -22.19 -6.92
CA PRO A 31 -1.33 -22.26 -6.43
C PRO A 31 -0.43 -21.18 -7.03
N ALA A 32 -0.68 -20.79 -8.28
CA ALA A 32 0.02 -19.69 -8.93
C ALA A 32 -0.20 -18.34 -8.24
N LEU A 33 -1.45 -18.03 -7.83
CA LEU A 33 -1.76 -16.81 -7.09
C LEU A 33 -1.18 -16.86 -5.68
N LEU A 34 -1.36 -17.98 -4.98
CA LEU A 34 -0.82 -18.16 -3.62
C LEU A 34 0.71 -18.07 -3.60
N ALA A 35 1.41 -18.66 -4.58
CA ALA A 35 2.86 -18.55 -4.71
C ALA A 35 3.34 -17.11 -4.93
N ARG A 36 2.52 -16.25 -5.56
CA ARG A 36 2.79 -14.80 -5.67
C ARG A 36 2.62 -14.09 -4.33
N CYS A 37 1.61 -14.46 -3.54
CA CYS A 37 1.36 -13.92 -2.21
C CYS A 37 2.47 -14.31 -1.21
N MET A 38 3.00 -15.54 -1.31
CA MET A 38 4.08 -16.05 -0.45
C MET A 38 5.39 -15.28 -0.54
N LYS A 39 5.64 -14.56 -1.65
CA LYS A 39 6.89 -13.78 -1.84
C LYS A 39 6.94 -12.50 -0.99
N GLY A 40 5.91 -12.21 -0.19
CA GLY A 40 5.79 -10.96 0.57
C GLY A 40 5.72 -9.75 -0.36
N HIS A 41 5.26 -9.94 -1.60
CA HIS A 41 4.96 -8.88 -2.54
C HIS A 41 3.58 -8.32 -2.20
N THR A 42 3.45 -7.75 -1.02
CA THR A 42 2.22 -7.07 -0.65
C THR A 42 2.13 -5.77 -1.43
N GLN A 43 1.08 -5.74 -2.23
CA GLN A 43 0.22 -4.59 -2.46
C GLN A 43 0.82 -3.42 -3.25
N ASN A 44 -0.04 -2.87 -4.10
CA ASN A 44 0.28 -1.83 -5.05
C ASN A 44 1.07 -0.70 -4.36
N ARG A 45 2.11 -0.17 -5.02
CA ARG A 45 2.89 0.96 -4.48
C ARG A 45 1.98 2.16 -4.13
N ASN A 46 0.83 2.27 -4.79
CA ASN A 46 -0.23 3.24 -4.53
C ASN A 46 -1.00 2.98 -3.22
N GLU A 47 -1.07 1.75 -2.72
CA GLU A 47 -1.68 1.45 -1.41
C GLU A 47 -0.87 2.07 -0.26
N GLY A 48 0.46 2.19 -0.44
CA GLY A 48 1.32 2.95 0.47
C GLY A 48 1.11 4.47 0.42
N LEU A 49 0.51 5.02 -0.65
CA LEU A 49 0.17 6.44 -0.74
C LEU A 49 -1.10 6.74 0.06
N HIS A 50 -2.14 5.91 -0.10
CA HIS A 50 -3.39 6.08 0.63
C HIS A 50 -3.17 6.04 2.14
N SER A 51 -2.43 5.05 2.65
CA SER A 51 -2.13 4.97 4.10
C SER A 51 -1.42 6.22 4.63
N LYS A 52 -0.53 6.84 3.84
CA LYS A 52 0.13 8.10 4.21
C LYS A 52 -0.83 9.30 4.20
N LEU A 53 -1.76 9.35 3.26
CA LEU A 53 -2.79 10.40 3.24
C LEU A 53 -3.66 10.33 4.50
N TRP A 54 -4.03 9.12 4.91
CA TRP A 54 -4.90 8.93 6.07
C TRP A 54 -4.19 9.13 7.42
N LEU A 55 -2.86 9.01 7.46
CA LEU A 55 -2.05 9.48 8.60
C LEU A 55 -2.17 11.00 8.78
N HIS A 56 -2.28 11.73 7.67
CA HIS A 56 -2.46 13.17 7.70
C HIS A 56 -3.90 13.60 7.95
N GLN A 57 -4.88 12.87 7.41
CA GLN A 57 -6.31 13.17 7.50
C GLN A 57 -7.06 11.94 8.00
N ASN A 58 -7.56 12.00 9.23
CA ASN A 58 -8.32 10.87 9.79
C ASN A 58 -9.61 10.68 8.98
N LYS A 59 -9.82 9.48 8.42
CA LYS A 59 -11.03 9.10 7.69
C LYS A 59 -12.32 9.28 8.48
N ALA A 60 -12.26 9.12 9.80
CA ALA A 60 -13.41 9.24 10.70
C ALA A 60 -13.77 10.69 11.01
N LYS A 61 -12.96 11.68 10.60
CA LYS A 61 -13.21 13.10 10.85
C LYS A 61 -13.51 13.81 9.55
N PHE A 62 -14.54 14.65 9.57
CA PHE A 62 -14.82 15.54 8.47
C PHE A 62 -13.68 16.54 8.28
N ALA A 63 -13.28 16.76 7.02
CA ALA A 63 -12.32 17.77 6.63
C ALA A 63 -12.82 18.47 5.38
N GLY A 64 -12.69 19.81 5.33
CA GLY A 64 -13.07 20.59 4.16
C GLY A 64 -12.24 20.23 2.91
N LEU A 65 -12.83 20.39 1.74
CA LEU A 65 -12.24 19.99 0.45
C LEU A 65 -10.83 20.56 0.23
N ASN A 66 -10.62 21.83 0.54
CA ASN A 66 -9.33 22.50 0.36
C ASN A 66 -8.22 21.86 1.21
N ARG A 67 -8.55 21.46 2.44
CA ARG A 67 -7.62 20.78 3.34
C ARG A 67 -7.25 19.40 2.80
N VAL A 68 -8.23 18.64 2.32
CA VAL A 68 -8.01 17.31 1.74
C VAL A 68 -7.16 17.40 0.48
N ARG A 69 -7.41 18.38 -0.39
CA ARG A 69 -6.59 18.63 -1.59
C ARG A 69 -5.15 18.96 -1.24
N PHE A 70 -4.94 19.90 -0.32
CA PHE A 70 -3.60 20.29 0.13
C PHE A 70 -2.83 19.10 0.72
N MET A 71 -3.45 18.34 1.64
CA MET A 71 -2.79 17.19 2.24
C MET A 71 -2.52 16.08 1.22
N SER A 72 -3.40 15.89 0.23
CA SER A 72 -3.16 14.95 -0.87
C SER A 72 -1.91 15.33 -1.68
N GLN A 73 -1.79 16.59 -2.08
CA GLN A 73 -0.62 17.09 -2.82
C GLN A 73 0.67 16.94 -1.99
N LEU A 74 0.64 17.36 -0.72
CA LEU A 74 1.78 17.22 0.19
C LEU A 74 2.18 15.75 0.39
N THR A 75 1.19 14.86 0.51
CA THR A 75 1.44 13.42 0.64
C THR A 75 2.10 12.85 -0.61
N ILE A 76 1.66 13.25 -1.80
CA ILE A 76 2.24 12.85 -3.08
C ILE A 76 3.71 13.30 -3.17
N LEU A 77 3.97 14.57 -2.84
CA LEU A 77 5.32 15.14 -2.82
C LEU A 77 6.24 14.37 -1.86
N ASN A 78 5.83 14.21 -0.60
CA ASN A 78 6.58 13.46 0.41
C ASN A 78 6.80 11.99 0.01
N HIS A 79 5.80 11.36 -0.62
CA HIS A 79 5.90 9.97 -1.05
C HIS A 79 6.97 9.81 -2.14
N ASN A 80 6.96 10.70 -3.14
CA ASN A 80 7.81 10.61 -4.32
C ASN A 80 9.23 11.12 -4.04
N LEU A 81 9.36 12.35 -3.55
CA LEU A 81 10.64 13.04 -3.41
C LEU A 81 11.29 12.77 -2.05
N GLY A 82 10.49 12.72 -0.97
CA GLY A 82 10.96 12.49 0.40
C GLY A 82 10.81 13.72 1.28
N TYR A 83 10.66 13.50 2.59
CA TYR A 83 10.25 14.51 3.57
C TYR A 83 11.25 15.67 3.71
N GLU A 84 12.55 15.41 3.56
CA GLU A 84 13.58 16.44 3.61
C GLU A 84 13.49 17.38 2.40
N SER A 85 13.43 16.80 1.20
CA SER A 85 13.35 17.57 -0.05
C SER A 85 12.06 18.37 -0.21
N THR A 86 10.95 17.87 0.35
CA THR A 86 9.63 18.51 0.27
C THR A 86 9.25 19.16 1.57
N HIS A 87 10.25 19.63 2.31
CA HIS A 87 10.07 20.31 3.59
C HIS A 87 9.35 21.66 3.39
N PHE A 88 8.02 21.58 3.37
CA PHE A 88 7.12 22.68 3.02
C PHE A 88 7.34 23.93 3.88
N ILE A 89 7.53 23.76 5.20
CA ILE A 89 7.70 24.88 6.15
C ILE A 89 8.92 25.74 5.80
N ALA A 90 10.04 25.15 5.36
CA ALA A 90 11.17 25.95 4.88
C ALA A 90 10.86 26.67 3.57
N HIS A 91 10.12 26.03 2.66
CA HIS A 91 9.76 26.63 1.37
C HIS A 91 8.84 27.85 1.51
N ILE A 92 8.05 27.92 2.56
CA ILE A 92 7.22 29.10 2.88
C ILE A 92 7.95 30.13 3.77
N GLY A 93 9.26 30.01 3.93
CA GLY A 93 10.10 31.00 4.61
C GLY A 93 10.14 30.89 6.13
N PHE A 94 9.57 29.83 6.72
CA PHE A 94 9.63 29.63 8.17
C PHE A 94 10.84 28.78 8.55
N PRO A 95 11.59 29.16 9.60
CA PRO A 95 12.73 28.40 10.06
C PRO A 95 12.26 27.05 10.62
N SER A 96 13.04 26.00 10.33
CA SER A 96 12.80 24.69 10.91
C SER A 96 13.76 24.38 12.03
N THR A 97 13.22 23.81 13.10
CA THR A 97 14.01 23.32 14.23
C THR A 97 14.92 22.17 13.80
N ALA A 98 16.13 22.11 14.34
CA ALA A 98 17.08 21.02 14.09
C ALA A 98 16.49 19.63 14.38
N GLU A 99 15.63 19.52 15.40
CA GLU A 99 14.92 18.27 15.73
C GLU A 99 13.98 17.80 14.60
N ARG A 100 13.32 18.75 13.93
CA ARG A 100 12.42 18.46 12.82
C ARG A 100 13.20 17.96 11.61
N ILE A 101 14.34 18.58 11.31
CA ILE A 101 15.25 18.14 10.24
C ILE A 101 15.73 16.70 10.52
N LYS A 102 16.23 16.43 11.73
CA LYS A 102 16.63 15.08 12.16
C LYS A 102 15.50 14.06 12.05
N THR A 103 14.27 14.45 12.36
CA THR A 103 13.10 13.58 12.25
C THR A 103 12.79 13.26 10.78
N MET A 104 12.83 14.26 9.89
CA MET A 104 12.60 14.05 8.46
C MET A 104 13.67 13.15 7.84
N GLU A 105 14.95 13.33 8.20
CA GLU A 105 16.02 12.44 7.76
C GLU A 105 15.80 10.99 8.20
N LYS A 106 15.38 10.77 9.46
CA LYS A 106 15.05 9.43 9.97
C LYS A 106 13.89 8.81 9.19
N MET A 107 12.84 9.59 8.89
CA MET A 107 11.71 9.14 8.07
C MET A 107 12.14 8.78 6.66
N ASP A 108 13.02 9.57 6.04
CA ASP A 108 13.55 9.27 4.70
C ASP A 108 14.50 8.07 4.68
N LYS A 109 15.31 7.87 5.73
CA LYS A 109 16.12 6.65 5.92
C LYS A 109 15.22 5.41 6.05
N SER A 110 14.16 5.51 6.85
CA SER A 110 13.14 4.45 6.97
C SER A 110 12.40 4.20 5.66
N ARG A 111 12.15 5.23 4.83
CA ARG A 111 11.61 5.08 3.46
C ARG A 111 12.58 4.36 2.52
N LYS A 112 13.87 4.68 2.60
CA LYS A 112 14.93 4.12 1.74
C LYS A 112 15.31 2.68 2.12
N SER A 113 15.24 2.31 3.40
CA SER A 113 15.61 0.97 3.91
C SER A 113 14.83 -0.17 3.20
N PRO A 114 13.48 -0.15 3.14
CA PRO A 114 12.71 -1.10 2.35
C PRO A 114 13.01 -1.00 0.86
N ARG A 115 13.24 0.22 0.33
CA ARG A 115 13.49 0.48 -1.09
C ARG A 115 14.83 -0.08 -1.58
N GLN A 116 15.87 -0.06 -0.73
CA GLN A 116 17.18 -0.67 -1.00
C GLN A 116 17.12 -2.19 -0.94
N GLN A 117 16.39 -2.74 0.05
CA GLN A 117 16.07 -4.17 0.08
C GLN A 117 15.26 -4.60 -1.16
N GLN A 118 14.34 -3.75 -1.64
CA GLN A 118 13.55 -3.99 -2.84
C GLN A 118 14.41 -3.88 -4.12
N LYS A 119 15.37 -2.95 -4.21
CA LYS A 119 16.30 -2.83 -5.36
C LYS A 119 17.17 -4.08 -5.54
N LYS A 120 17.74 -4.61 -4.44
CA LYS A 120 18.49 -5.89 -4.44
C LYS A 120 17.60 -7.09 -4.80
N ARG A 121 16.29 -7.02 -4.52
CA ARG A 121 15.31 -8.05 -4.91
C ARG A 121 14.80 -7.87 -6.35
N THR A 122 14.80 -6.66 -6.92
CA THR A 122 14.38 -6.41 -8.31
C THR A 122 15.41 -6.83 -9.35
N THR A 123 16.70 -6.79 -9.05
CA THR A 123 17.72 -7.44 -9.89
C THR A 123 17.46 -8.94 -9.99
N ARG A 124 17.11 -9.57 -8.85
CA ARG A 124 16.64 -10.98 -8.78
C ARG A 124 15.24 -11.23 -9.41
N ARG A 125 14.43 -10.18 -9.63
CA ARG A 125 13.11 -10.25 -10.30
C ARG A 125 13.23 -10.42 -11.82
N LYS A 126 14.24 -9.83 -12.47
CA LYS A 126 14.38 -9.92 -13.94
C LYS A 126 14.58 -11.35 -14.43
N GLU A 127 15.15 -12.20 -13.59
CA GLU A 127 15.39 -13.62 -13.89
C GLU A 127 14.13 -14.51 -13.71
N SER A 128 13.04 -14.02 -13.12
CA SER A 128 11.88 -14.86 -12.71
C SER A 128 10.49 -14.23 -12.90
N ALA A 129 10.36 -13.23 -13.77
CA ALA A 129 9.06 -12.66 -14.11
C ALA A 129 8.33 -13.58 -15.12
N SER A 130 7.17 -14.13 -14.74
CA SER A 130 6.27 -14.77 -15.70
C SER A 130 5.63 -13.69 -16.59
N ALA A 131 5.52 -13.97 -17.89
CA ALA A 131 5.03 -13.04 -18.91
C ALA A 131 3.60 -12.52 -18.66
N ASP A 132 2.81 -13.23 -17.88
CA ASP A 132 1.35 -13.09 -17.84
C ASP A 132 0.80 -12.03 -16.85
N TYR A 133 1.64 -11.29 -16.11
CA TYR A 133 1.14 -10.26 -15.19
C TYR A 133 1.76 -8.89 -15.45
N GLN A 134 0.95 -8.00 -16.02
CA GLN A 134 1.21 -6.57 -16.06
C GLN A 134 0.31 -5.83 -15.04
N PRO A 135 0.89 -5.16 -14.03
CA PRO A 135 0.11 -4.33 -13.13
C PRO A 135 -0.51 -3.16 -13.92
N GLY A 136 -1.84 -3.11 -13.96
CA GLY A 136 -2.61 -2.11 -14.72
C GLY A 136 -3.04 -2.54 -16.14
N GLY A 137 -2.77 -3.78 -16.56
CA GLY A 137 -3.12 -4.32 -17.88
C GLY A 137 -4.51 -4.94 -18.00
N PHE A 138 -5.45 -4.55 -17.14
CA PHE A 138 -6.86 -4.91 -17.33
C PHE A 138 -7.56 -3.66 -17.86
N ASP A 139 -7.66 -3.56 -19.18
CA ASP A 139 -8.54 -2.60 -19.83
C ASP A 139 -9.99 -3.01 -19.55
N LEU A 140 -10.82 -2.05 -19.14
CA LEU A 140 -12.27 -2.19 -18.97
C LEU A 140 -12.97 -2.15 -20.34
#